data_AF-A0A850GEA7-F1
#
_entry.id   AF-A0A850GEA7-F1
#
_cell.length_a   1.000
_cell.length_b   1.000
_cell.length_c   1.000
_cell.angle_alpha   90.00
_cell.angle_beta   90.00
_cell.angle_gamma   90.00
#
_symmetry.space_group_name_H-M   'P 1'
#
loop_
_entity.id
_entity.type
_entity.pdbx_description
1 polymer ?
#
loop_
_entity_poly.entity_id
_entity_poly.type
_entity_poly.pdbx_seq_one_letter_code
_entity_poly.pdbx_strand_id
1 'polypeptide(L)'
;MTPAIALTSYAVLVAILFGLFWVSARRLDADAHGAMQRWLDGARGRGAADEDQRWAESFVRWFDQAFAVRVRRLPAIGEVPLPSFLRSVLVSFLSMLVLTLVWVANFPGMGRAMAHAQVTPHSWEMTTRLVLVYGGATLITNWIPDYLSLIESRVIIAKMAAARSWPRRLAWLVLDGGATLAISFLAIHLGARLLLPVVSPVLDIEVGCLTPETYSLATTWELFVAGLRFESPPGTLNYDAAGLYIYSTFLTSLWVWIYLIGSFVLRACVSLGGADSAASRLIRRQPLKAMGLLVVLGFSVAFWPSWRYQREHSAEVFIDHAEADREQAEALARALAAGGLRVRSSADVDAELARVLLREADAVIVLGSVFDEQLRRDVEALERMADCGERPWGSMMQVFVDSPGDASFGDEQAGFVAFTPISGYAAMSGWSPRAQATAALVDWAQQAPGILAPGQVRACQAPLGYAPAPATCELDER
;
A
#
# COMPACT_ATOMS: atom_id res chain seq x y z
N MET A 1 12.11 9.00 0.60
CA MET A 1 11.80 7.83 1.45
C MET A 1 13.07 7.01 1.65
N THR A 2 13.36 6.52 2.86
CA THR A 2 14.54 5.67 3.03
C THR A 2 14.22 4.21 2.71
N PRO A 3 15.01 3.51 1.87
CA PRO A 3 14.90 2.06 1.65
C PRO A 3 14.93 1.23 2.95
N ALA A 4 15.33 1.84 4.07
CA ALA A 4 15.29 1.27 5.41
C ALA A 4 13.86 0.95 5.91
N ILE A 5 12.84 1.80 5.66
CA ILE A 5 11.48 1.55 6.16
C ILE A 5 10.86 0.36 5.44
N ALA A 6 10.96 0.32 4.09
CA ALA A 6 10.51 -0.81 3.29
C ALA A 6 11.18 -2.12 3.72
N LEU A 7 12.50 -2.10 3.94
CA LEU A 7 13.24 -3.26 4.42
C LEU A 7 12.80 -3.69 5.82
N THR A 8 12.52 -2.74 6.71
CA THR A 8 12.05 -3.02 8.08
C THR A 8 10.67 -3.64 8.07
N SER A 9 9.70 -3.07 7.34
CA SER A 9 8.35 -3.62 7.20
C SER A 9 8.40 -5.04 6.60
N TYR A 10 9.25 -5.25 5.60
CA TYR A 10 9.49 -6.56 5.02
C TYR A 10 10.10 -7.55 6.03
N ALA A 11 11.11 -7.14 6.80
CA ALA A 11 11.74 -7.98 7.82
C ALA A 11 10.75 -8.37 8.94
N VAL A 12 9.88 -7.44 9.36
CA VAL A 12 8.81 -7.70 10.34
C VAL A 12 7.81 -8.71 9.79
N LEU A 13 7.35 -8.54 8.55
CA LEU A 13 6.48 -9.50 7.88
C LEU A 13 7.11 -10.90 7.86
N VAL A 14 8.36 -11.00 7.42
CA VAL A 14 9.10 -12.27 7.37
C VAL A 14 9.22 -12.89 8.76
N ALA A 15 9.55 -12.10 9.78
CA ALA A 15 9.67 -12.58 11.15
C ALA A 15 8.33 -13.11 11.70
N ILE A 16 7.21 -12.42 11.41
CA ILE A 16 5.86 -12.84 11.82
C ILE A 16 5.48 -14.15 11.12
N LEU A 17 5.61 -14.23 9.80
CA LEU A 17 5.28 -15.43 9.03
C LEU A 17 6.16 -16.61 9.48
N PHE A 18 7.47 -16.42 9.55
CA PHE A 18 8.39 -17.46 9.98
C PHE A 18 8.10 -17.90 11.43
N GLY A 19 7.84 -16.94 12.34
CA GLY A 19 7.47 -17.20 13.72
C GLY A 19 6.19 -18.02 13.85
N LEU A 20 5.17 -17.71 13.04
CA LEU A 20 3.91 -18.45 12.97
C LEU A 20 4.15 -19.91 12.59
N PHE A 21 4.87 -20.19 11.50
CA PHE A 21 5.18 -21.55 11.07
C PHE A 21 6.10 -22.27 12.06
N TRP A 22 7.05 -21.57 12.66
CA TRP A 22 7.97 -22.13 13.63
C TRP A 22 7.28 -22.58 14.92
N VAL A 23 6.46 -21.70 15.50
CA VAL A 23 5.66 -22.01 16.71
C VAL A 23 4.67 -23.12 16.39
N SER A 24 4.02 -23.07 15.23
CA SER A 24 3.06 -24.07 14.78
C SER A 24 3.72 -25.44 14.58
N ALA A 25 4.93 -25.48 14.01
CA ALA A 25 5.68 -26.72 13.83
C ALA A 25 6.06 -27.38 15.15
N ARG A 26 6.29 -26.61 16.22
CA ARG A 26 6.57 -27.15 17.56
C ARG A 26 5.34 -27.74 18.24
N ARG A 27 4.14 -27.33 17.84
CA ARG A 27 2.87 -27.80 18.39
C ARG A 27 2.25 -28.95 17.61
N LEU A 28 2.84 -29.29 16.46
CA LEU A 28 2.38 -30.41 15.65
C LEU A 28 2.59 -31.73 16.41
N ASP A 29 1.55 -32.55 16.46
CA ASP A 29 1.68 -33.91 17.02
C ASP A 29 2.57 -34.80 16.14
N ALA A 30 3.12 -35.86 16.74
CA ALA A 30 4.00 -36.79 16.06
C ALA A 30 3.32 -37.51 14.88
N ASP A 31 2.00 -37.70 14.96
CA ASP A 31 1.21 -38.38 13.93
C ASP A 31 1.10 -37.54 12.65
N ALA A 32 0.81 -36.25 12.78
CA ALA A 32 0.76 -35.30 11.67
C ALA A 32 2.16 -35.09 11.08
N HIS A 33 3.20 -35.09 11.91
CA HIS A 33 4.57 -35.05 11.42
C HIS A 33 4.91 -36.29 10.58
N GLY A 34 4.58 -37.48 11.09
CA GLY A 34 4.78 -38.74 10.39
C GLY A 34 3.93 -38.86 9.11
N ALA A 35 2.70 -38.36 9.12
CA ALA A 35 1.84 -38.33 7.93
C ALA A 35 2.43 -37.44 6.84
N MET A 36 2.94 -36.26 7.18
CA MET A 36 3.60 -35.39 6.21
C MET A 36 4.90 -35.99 5.67
N GLN A 37 5.69 -36.66 6.51
CA GLN A 37 6.89 -37.36 6.04
C GLN A 37 6.55 -38.47 5.06
N ARG A 38 5.58 -39.35 5.39
CA ARG A 38 5.12 -40.40 4.47
C ARG A 38 4.55 -39.82 3.18
N TRP A 39 3.84 -38.70 3.24
CA TRP A 39 3.33 -37.99 2.07
C TRP A 39 4.42 -37.43 1.16
N LEU A 40 5.52 -36.90 1.73
CA LEU A 40 6.70 -36.47 0.99
C LEU A 40 7.49 -37.65 0.42
N ASP A 41 7.59 -38.75 1.16
CA ASP A 41 8.26 -39.98 0.72
C ASP A 41 7.49 -40.65 -0.43
N GLY A 42 6.15 -40.63 -0.34
CA GLY A 42 5.22 -41.14 -1.33
C GLY A 42 5.17 -40.34 -2.64
N ALA A 43 5.84 -39.19 -2.73
CA ALA A 43 5.91 -38.37 -3.94
C ALA A 43 6.51 -39.11 -5.16
N ARG A 44 7.16 -40.26 -4.96
CA ARG A 44 7.77 -41.10 -6.02
C ARG A 44 7.08 -42.46 -6.24
N GLY A 45 6.03 -42.80 -5.48
CA GLY A 45 5.51 -44.17 -5.41
C GLY A 45 4.06 -44.37 -5.88
N ARG A 46 3.68 -45.63 -6.15
CA ARG A 46 2.28 -46.07 -6.30
C ARG A 46 1.63 -46.05 -4.91
N GLY A 47 0.70 -45.12 -4.68
CA GLY A 47 0.12 -44.84 -3.35
C GLY A 47 -0.07 -43.35 -3.05
N ALA A 48 0.34 -42.46 -3.97
CA ALA A 48 0.27 -41.01 -3.79
C ALA A 48 -1.13 -40.46 -3.46
N ALA A 49 -2.20 -41.13 -3.89
CA ALA A 49 -3.58 -40.69 -3.64
C ALA A 49 -4.00 -40.87 -2.18
N ASP A 50 -3.68 -42.01 -1.56
CA ASP A 50 -4.03 -42.26 -0.15
C ASP A 50 -3.18 -41.39 0.79
N GLU A 51 -1.89 -41.23 0.45
CA GLU A 51 -1.01 -40.33 1.20
C GLU A 51 -1.40 -38.86 1.03
N ASP A 52 -1.89 -38.43 -0.14
CA ASP A 52 -2.47 -37.11 -0.35
C ASP A 52 -3.62 -36.84 0.60
N GLN A 53 -4.53 -37.82 0.73
CA GLN A 53 -5.68 -37.69 1.62
C GLN A 53 -5.22 -37.60 3.09
N ARG A 54 -4.30 -38.45 3.52
CA ARG A 54 -3.73 -38.42 4.89
C ARG A 54 -3.04 -37.10 5.20
N TRP A 55 -2.30 -36.55 4.24
CA TRP A 55 -1.68 -35.24 4.40
C TRP A 55 -2.74 -34.15 4.54
N ALA A 56 -3.74 -34.15 3.68
CA ALA A 56 -4.81 -33.17 3.72
C ALA A 56 -5.58 -33.22 5.06
N GLU A 57 -5.91 -34.41 5.56
CA GLU A 57 -6.50 -34.62 6.89
C GLU A 57 -5.57 -34.12 8.02
N SER A 58 -4.26 -34.32 7.89
CA SER A 58 -3.27 -33.84 8.86
C SER A 58 -3.13 -32.31 8.83
N PHE A 59 -3.22 -31.70 7.65
CA PHE A 59 -3.23 -30.25 7.49
C PHE A 59 -4.51 -29.63 8.09
N VAL A 60 -5.68 -30.25 7.88
CA VAL A 60 -6.93 -29.81 8.52
C VAL A 60 -6.82 -29.93 10.04
N ARG A 61 -6.29 -31.05 10.57
CA ARG A 61 -6.06 -31.20 12.01
C ARG A 61 -5.12 -30.13 12.56
N TRP A 62 -4.04 -29.84 11.83
CA TRP A 62 -3.11 -28.78 12.18
C TRP A 62 -3.78 -27.40 12.20
N PHE A 63 -4.57 -27.07 11.16
CA PHE A 63 -5.36 -25.84 11.11
C PHE A 63 -6.31 -25.75 12.30
N ASP A 64 -7.04 -26.84 12.59
CA ASP A 64 -7.98 -26.94 13.70
C ASP A 64 -7.27 -26.73 15.05
N GLN A 65 -6.04 -27.25 15.22
CA GLN A 65 -5.21 -27.02 16.41
C GLN A 65 -4.72 -25.57 16.49
N ALA A 66 -4.25 -24.99 15.38
CA ALA A 66 -3.76 -23.62 15.31
C ALA A 66 -4.84 -22.61 15.70
N PHE A 67 -6.07 -22.81 15.22
CA PHE A 67 -7.21 -21.94 15.49
C PHE A 67 -8.13 -22.42 16.62
N ALA A 68 -7.80 -23.53 17.29
CA ALA A 68 -8.65 -24.16 18.32
C ALA A 68 -10.11 -24.33 17.87
N VAL A 69 -10.28 -24.88 16.67
CA VAL A 69 -11.58 -25.08 16.04
C VAL A 69 -12.43 -26.05 16.85
N ARG A 70 -13.69 -25.68 17.07
CA ARG A 70 -14.69 -26.51 17.76
C ARG A 70 -15.88 -26.71 16.84
N VAL A 71 -16.31 -27.95 16.68
CA VAL A 71 -17.56 -28.26 15.98
C VAL A 71 -18.72 -27.83 16.86
N ARG A 72 -19.58 -26.95 16.34
CA ARG A 72 -20.80 -26.50 17.01
C ARG A 72 -22.00 -26.88 16.15
N ARG A 73 -23.07 -27.34 16.79
CA ARG A 73 -24.34 -27.64 16.10
C ARG A 73 -25.21 -26.39 16.12
N LEU A 74 -25.42 -25.78 14.95
CA LEU A 74 -26.31 -24.64 14.75
C LEU A 74 -27.70 -25.14 14.29
N PRO A 75 -28.80 -24.60 14.82
CA PRO A 75 -30.15 -25.11 14.54
C PRO A 75 -30.52 -25.19 13.04
N ALA A 76 -30.07 -24.22 12.23
CA ALA A 76 -30.45 -24.13 10.82
C ALA A 76 -29.40 -24.72 9.84
N ILE A 77 -28.15 -24.87 10.26
CA ILE A 77 -27.01 -25.18 9.37
C ILE A 77 -26.41 -26.56 9.69
N GLY A 78 -26.73 -27.14 10.85
CA GLY A 78 -26.15 -28.40 11.30
C GLY A 78 -24.79 -28.19 11.96
N GLU A 79 -23.86 -29.12 11.75
CA GLU A 79 -22.53 -29.08 12.35
C GLU A 79 -21.61 -28.12 11.59
N VAL A 80 -21.20 -27.03 12.24
CA VAL A 80 -20.30 -26.03 11.69
C VAL A 80 -19.00 -26.01 12.50
N PRO A 81 -17.84 -26.18 11.85
CA PRO A 81 -16.56 -26.02 12.50
C PRO A 81 -16.25 -24.53 12.69
N LEU A 82 -16.19 -24.07 13.93
CA LEU A 82 -15.94 -22.68 14.26
C LEU A 82 -14.56 -22.50 14.91
N PRO A 83 -13.65 -21.71 14.32
CA PRO A 83 -12.39 -21.35 14.95
C PRO A 83 -12.61 -20.52 16.21
N SER A 84 -11.60 -20.48 17.08
CA SER A 84 -11.61 -19.61 18.25
C SER A 84 -11.59 -18.16 17.78
N PHE A 85 -12.67 -17.44 18.04
CA PHE A 85 -12.80 -16.01 17.70
C PHE A 85 -11.58 -15.20 18.15
N LEU A 86 -11.08 -15.38 19.37
CA LEU A 86 -9.91 -14.66 19.88
C LEU A 86 -8.64 -14.92 19.04
N ARG A 87 -8.41 -16.16 18.61
CA ARG A 87 -7.24 -16.50 17.78
C ARG A 87 -7.39 -15.94 16.37
N SER A 88 -8.59 -15.97 15.82
CA SER A 88 -8.91 -15.36 14.53
C SER A 88 -8.72 -13.85 14.55
N VAL A 89 -9.22 -13.16 15.58
CA VAL A 89 -9.01 -11.71 15.78
C VAL A 89 -7.53 -11.39 15.92
N LEU A 90 -6.76 -12.20 16.66
CA LEU A 90 -5.32 -11.99 16.78
C LEU A 90 -4.62 -12.11 15.42
N VAL A 91 -4.97 -13.11 14.60
CA VAL A 91 -4.40 -13.27 13.25
C VAL A 91 -4.82 -12.12 12.33
N SER A 92 -6.10 -11.74 12.34
CA SER A 92 -6.61 -10.58 11.60
C SER A 92 -5.89 -9.29 11.98
N PHE A 93 -5.71 -9.04 13.27
CA PHE A 93 -4.95 -7.89 13.78
C PHE A 93 -3.50 -7.91 13.30
N LEU A 94 -2.83 -9.06 13.35
CA LEU A 94 -1.46 -9.20 12.84
C LEU A 94 -1.38 -9.00 11.33
N SER A 95 -2.33 -9.54 10.55
CA SER A 95 -2.44 -9.34 9.10
C SER A 95 -2.62 -7.86 8.77
N MET A 96 -3.53 -7.17 9.47
CA MET A 96 -3.75 -5.75 9.30
C MET A 96 -2.53 -4.93 9.68
N LEU A 97 -1.89 -5.21 10.82
CA LEU A 97 -0.65 -4.54 11.22
C LEU A 97 0.43 -4.68 10.14
N VAL A 98 0.62 -5.89 9.61
CA VAL A 98 1.55 -6.16 8.52
C VAL A 98 1.20 -5.35 7.27
N LEU A 99 -0.06 -5.36 6.84
CA LEU A 99 -0.52 -4.62 5.66
C LEU A 99 -0.40 -3.11 5.86
N THR A 100 -0.73 -2.59 7.04
CA THR A 100 -0.52 -1.20 7.40
C THR A 100 0.96 -0.85 7.38
N LEU A 101 1.85 -1.71 7.86
CA LEU A 101 3.30 -1.46 7.78
C LEU A 101 3.82 -1.47 6.34
N VAL A 102 3.31 -2.37 5.49
CA VAL A 102 3.62 -2.38 4.06
C VAL A 102 3.06 -1.14 3.39
N TRP A 103 1.85 -0.72 3.72
CA TRP A 103 1.20 0.45 3.16
C TRP A 103 1.87 1.74 3.59
N VAL A 104 2.12 1.96 4.90
CA VAL A 104 2.92 3.10 5.39
C VAL A 104 4.31 3.12 4.77
N ALA A 105 4.91 1.94 4.56
CA ALA A 105 6.19 1.86 3.85
C ALA A 105 6.05 2.30 2.38
N ASN A 106 4.99 1.93 1.67
CA ASN A 106 4.78 2.36 0.29
C ASN A 106 4.26 3.81 0.17
N PHE A 107 3.67 4.37 1.24
CA PHE A 107 3.04 5.69 1.26
C PHE A 107 3.53 6.55 2.45
N PRO A 108 4.81 6.96 2.46
CA PRO A 108 5.45 7.60 3.62
C PRO A 108 4.94 9.01 3.93
N GLY A 109 4.28 9.70 2.99
CA GLY A 109 3.65 10.99 3.27
C GLY A 109 2.52 10.87 4.28
N MET A 110 1.81 9.74 4.30
CA MET A 110 0.75 9.48 5.27
C MET A 110 1.29 9.18 6.66
N GLY A 111 2.39 8.45 6.77
CA GLY A 111 3.08 8.24 8.04
C GLY A 111 3.55 9.55 8.68
N ARG A 112 4.06 10.48 7.87
CA ARG A 112 4.41 11.84 8.31
C ARG A 112 3.18 12.66 8.69
N ALA A 113 2.13 12.65 7.86
CA ALA A 113 0.88 13.34 8.17
C ALA A 113 0.26 12.84 9.48
N MET A 114 0.25 11.53 9.73
CA MET A 114 -0.19 10.93 10.99
C MET A 114 0.69 11.34 12.18
N ALA A 115 2.01 11.38 12.01
CA ALA A 115 2.93 11.82 13.05
C ALA A 115 2.74 13.31 13.40
N HIS A 116 2.47 14.16 12.40
CA HIS A 116 2.19 15.59 12.62
C HIS A 116 0.80 15.83 13.22
N ALA A 117 -0.21 15.03 12.85
CA ALA A 117 -1.56 15.12 13.41
C ALA A 117 -1.60 14.84 14.93
N GLN A 118 -0.66 14.07 15.46
CA GLN A 118 -0.57 13.74 16.90
C GLN A 118 -0.15 14.91 17.81
N VAL A 119 0.32 16.04 17.25
CA VAL A 119 0.95 17.11 18.06
C VAL A 119 -0.03 18.22 18.48
N THR A 120 -1.26 18.25 17.97
CA THR A 120 -2.21 19.34 18.31
C THR A 120 -3.08 19.01 19.55
N PRO A 121 -3.30 19.91 20.51
CA PRO A 121 -4.12 19.64 21.71
C PRO A 121 -5.62 19.36 21.46
N HIS A 122 -6.16 19.74 20.29
CA HIS A 122 -7.50 19.31 19.84
C HIS A 122 -7.53 17.85 19.33
N SER A 123 -6.38 17.17 19.31
CA SER A 123 -6.25 15.80 18.82
C SER A 123 -6.99 14.77 19.65
N TRP A 124 -7.30 14.96 20.94
CA TRP A 124 -7.89 13.85 21.70
C TRP A 124 -9.33 13.53 21.29
N GLU A 125 -10.15 14.55 21.02
CA GLU A 125 -11.52 14.36 20.54
C GLU A 125 -11.53 13.81 19.11
N MET A 126 -10.69 14.38 18.24
CA MET A 126 -10.44 13.86 16.88
C MET A 126 -9.92 12.42 16.91
N THR A 127 -8.94 12.10 17.76
CA THR A 127 -8.35 10.76 17.93
C THR A 127 -9.39 9.79 18.47
N THR A 128 -10.21 10.20 19.44
CA THR A 128 -11.28 9.34 19.97
C THR A 128 -12.33 9.05 18.89
N ARG A 129 -12.72 10.06 18.10
CA ARG A 129 -13.64 9.89 16.97
C ARG A 129 -13.03 9.05 15.85
N LEU A 130 -11.76 9.26 15.50
CA LEU A 130 -11.01 8.42 14.56
C LEU A 130 -10.91 6.99 15.08
N VAL A 131 -10.56 6.77 16.34
CA VAL A 131 -10.50 5.42 16.92
C VAL A 131 -11.89 4.76 16.94
N LEU A 132 -12.97 5.50 17.18
CA LEU A 132 -14.32 4.95 17.11
C LEU A 132 -14.77 4.65 15.67
N VAL A 133 -14.49 5.55 14.73
CA VAL A 133 -14.85 5.41 13.31
C VAL A 133 -13.96 4.36 12.65
N TYR A 134 -12.65 4.49 12.71
CA TYR A 134 -11.70 3.54 12.14
C TYR A 134 -11.60 2.24 12.93
N GLY A 135 -11.73 2.25 14.27
CA GLY A 135 -11.75 1.02 15.07
C GLY A 135 -13.08 0.28 14.97
N GLY A 136 -14.21 1.00 14.96
CA GLY A 136 -15.53 0.44 14.65
C GLY A 136 -15.60 -0.09 13.22
N ALA A 137 -15.06 0.66 12.25
CA ALA A 137 -14.83 0.18 10.90
C ALA A 137 -13.98 -1.08 10.92
N THR A 138 -12.81 -1.08 11.56
CA THR A 138 -11.93 -2.24 11.64
C THR A 138 -12.65 -3.48 12.17
N LEU A 139 -13.52 -3.38 13.17
CA LEU A 139 -14.29 -4.53 13.63
C LEU A 139 -15.20 -5.10 12.52
N ILE A 140 -15.96 -4.22 11.85
CA ILE A 140 -17.00 -4.61 10.87
C ILE A 140 -16.38 -4.98 9.52
N THR A 141 -15.40 -4.21 9.06
CA THR A 141 -14.77 -4.32 7.74
C THR A 141 -13.51 -5.18 7.76
N ASN A 142 -13.01 -5.60 8.93
CA ASN A 142 -11.84 -6.49 9.03
C ASN A 142 -12.11 -7.77 9.84
N TRP A 143 -12.40 -7.65 11.15
CA TRP A 143 -12.40 -8.84 12.02
C TRP A 143 -13.51 -9.85 11.70
N ILE A 144 -14.72 -9.36 11.40
CA ILE A 144 -15.83 -10.23 10.99
C ILE A 144 -15.52 -10.91 9.64
N PRO A 145 -15.14 -10.17 8.57
CA PRO A 145 -14.74 -10.72 7.29
C PRO A 145 -13.64 -11.78 7.41
N ASP A 146 -12.59 -11.48 8.17
CA ASP A 146 -11.45 -12.38 8.37
C ASP A 146 -11.86 -13.67 9.11
N TYR A 147 -12.74 -13.55 10.11
CA TYR A 147 -13.29 -14.71 10.81
C TYR A 147 -14.13 -15.59 9.87
N LEU A 148 -14.97 -14.98 9.02
CA LEU A 148 -15.76 -15.70 8.03
C LEU A 148 -14.87 -16.36 6.97
N SER A 149 -13.83 -15.67 6.51
CA SER A 149 -12.82 -16.18 5.59
C SER A 149 -12.09 -17.40 6.19
N LEU A 150 -11.72 -17.39 7.48
CA LEU A 150 -11.12 -18.56 8.12
C LEU A 150 -12.05 -19.78 8.21
N ILE A 151 -13.34 -19.57 8.48
CA ILE A 151 -14.34 -20.65 8.46
C ILE A 151 -14.44 -21.24 7.06
N GLU A 152 -14.54 -20.36 6.07
CA GLU A 152 -14.63 -20.70 4.66
C GLU A 152 -13.40 -21.49 4.20
N SER A 153 -12.20 -20.99 4.48
CA SER A 153 -10.95 -21.64 4.13
C SER A 153 -10.83 -23.04 4.74
N ARG A 154 -11.24 -23.23 6.00
CA ARG A 154 -11.28 -24.58 6.61
C ARG A 154 -12.21 -25.52 5.87
N VAL A 155 -13.40 -25.06 5.49
CA VAL A 155 -14.38 -25.86 4.75
C VAL A 155 -13.80 -26.23 3.40
N ILE A 156 -13.19 -25.27 2.70
CA ILE A 156 -12.60 -25.49 1.38
C ILE A 156 -11.43 -26.45 1.45
N ILE A 157 -10.51 -26.30 2.40
CA ILE A 157 -9.39 -27.23 2.60
C ILE A 157 -9.93 -28.66 2.81
N ALA A 158 -10.96 -28.83 3.65
CA ALA A 158 -11.57 -30.15 3.86
C ALA A 158 -12.22 -30.72 2.59
N LYS A 159 -12.81 -29.88 1.73
CA LYS A 159 -13.37 -30.31 0.44
C LYS A 159 -12.29 -30.61 -0.61
N MET A 160 -11.20 -29.85 -0.60
CA MET A 160 -10.02 -30.09 -1.43
C MET A 160 -9.30 -31.37 -1.02
N ALA A 161 -9.26 -31.67 0.29
CA ALA A 161 -8.74 -32.91 0.83
C ALA A 161 -9.45 -34.14 0.27
N ALA A 162 -10.78 -34.06 0.15
CA ALA A 162 -11.60 -35.12 -0.42
C ALA A 162 -11.56 -35.18 -1.96
N ALA A 163 -10.99 -34.17 -2.63
CA ALA A 163 -10.93 -34.11 -4.09
C ALA A 163 -9.77 -34.96 -4.63
N ARG A 164 -10.12 -36.01 -5.40
CA ARG A 164 -9.16 -36.93 -6.02
C ARG A 164 -8.45 -36.36 -7.26
N SER A 165 -9.07 -35.42 -7.96
CA SER A 165 -8.53 -34.87 -9.22
C SER A 165 -8.02 -33.45 -9.03
N TRP A 166 -6.94 -33.09 -9.75
CA TRP A 166 -6.42 -31.71 -9.77
C TRP A 166 -7.54 -30.74 -10.14
N PRO A 167 -8.24 -30.85 -11.29
CA PRO A 167 -9.19 -29.81 -11.72
C PRO A 167 -10.26 -29.48 -10.68
N ARG A 168 -10.67 -30.46 -9.87
CA ARG A 168 -11.59 -30.24 -8.75
C ARG A 168 -10.96 -29.43 -7.61
N ARG A 169 -9.68 -29.67 -7.28
CA ARG A 169 -8.91 -28.82 -6.37
C ARG A 169 -8.77 -27.39 -6.92
N LEU A 170 -8.65 -27.21 -8.25
CA LEU A 170 -8.67 -25.87 -8.87
C LEU A 170 -10.00 -25.17 -8.70
N ALA A 171 -11.10 -25.89 -8.97
CA ALA A 171 -12.43 -25.35 -8.81
C ALA A 171 -12.69 -24.89 -7.38
N TRP A 172 -12.22 -25.64 -6.39
CA TRP A 172 -12.30 -25.24 -4.98
C TRP A 172 -11.42 -24.02 -4.66
N LEU A 173 -10.24 -23.89 -5.26
CA LEU A 173 -9.39 -22.70 -5.10
C LEU A 173 -10.01 -21.45 -5.75
N VAL A 174 -10.65 -21.59 -6.91
CA VAL A 174 -11.39 -20.49 -7.54
C VAL A 174 -12.59 -20.09 -6.68
N LEU A 175 -13.28 -21.08 -6.11
CA LEU A 175 -14.38 -20.81 -5.18
C LEU A 175 -13.88 -20.07 -3.93
N ASP A 176 -12.70 -20.42 -3.42
CA ASP A 176 -12.05 -19.74 -2.27
C ASP A 176 -11.79 -18.26 -2.55
N GLY A 177 -11.12 -17.98 -3.67
CA GLY A 177 -10.89 -16.61 -4.11
C GLY A 177 -12.20 -15.84 -4.32
N GLY A 178 -13.20 -16.46 -4.97
CA GLY A 178 -14.50 -15.85 -5.20
C GLY A 178 -15.28 -15.56 -3.91
N ALA A 179 -15.28 -16.50 -2.96
CA ALA A 179 -15.93 -16.32 -1.67
C ALA A 179 -15.22 -15.26 -0.81
N THR A 180 -13.89 -15.26 -0.79
CA THR A 180 -13.08 -14.22 -0.12
C THR A 180 -13.38 -12.82 -0.69
N LEU A 181 -13.45 -12.69 -2.01
CA LEU A 181 -13.83 -11.43 -2.68
C LEU A 181 -15.25 -11.01 -2.30
N ALA A 182 -16.21 -11.95 -2.32
CA ALA A 182 -17.59 -11.66 -1.96
C ALA A 182 -17.74 -11.25 -0.48
N ILE A 183 -17.03 -11.92 0.43
CA ILE A 183 -16.99 -11.55 1.86
C ILE A 183 -16.46 -10.13 2.02
N SER A 184 -15.32 -9.81 1.40
CA SER A 184 -14.68 -8.49 1.46
C SER A 184 -15.58 -7.39 0.88
N PHE A 185 -16.18 -7.66 -0.29
CA PHE A 185 -17.10 -6.75 -0.96
C PHE A 185 -18.33 -6.45 -0.10
N LEU A 186 -18.98 -7.51 0.43
CA LEU A 186 -20.14 -7.36 1.31
C LEU A 186 -19.78 -6.63 2.61
N ALA A 187 -18.60 -6.88 3.15
CA ALA A 187 -18.12 -6.20 4.35
C ALA A 187 -17.94 -4.70 4.15
N ILE A 188 -17.34 -4.29 3.03
CA ILE A 188 -17.24 -2.87 2.65
C ILE A 188 -18.64 -2.31 2.44
N HIS A 189 -19.52 -3.02 1.71
CA HIS A 189 -20.87 -2.56 1.44
C HIS A 189 -21.67 -2.28 2.72
N LEU A 190 -21.74 -3.30 3.57
CA LEU A 190 -22.49 -3.28 4.82
C LEU A 190 -21.83 -2.34 5.83
N GLY A 191 -20.50 -2.35 5.92
CA GLY A 191 -19.74 -1.46 6.79
C GLY A 191 -20.02 0.00 6.48
N ALA A 192 -19.92 0.41 5.21
CA ALA A 192 -20.26 1.77 4.81
C ALA A 192 -21.75 2.10 5.07
N ARG A 193 -22.69 1.19 4.77
CA ARG A 193 -24.11 1.41 5.07
C ARG A 193 -24.39 1.62 6.57
N LEU A 194 -23.66 0.93 7.43
CA LEU A 194 -23.84 1.03 8.87
C LEU A 194 -23.11 2.24 9.47
N LEU A 195 -21.95 2.60 8.93
CA LEU A 195 -21.06 3.60 9.52
C LEU A 195 -21.29 5.00 8.97
N LEU A 196 -21.60 5.16 7.68
CA LEU A 196 -21.81 6.49 7.07
C LEU A 196 -22.86 7.35 7.82
N PRO A 197 -23.98 6.82 8.34
CA PRO A 197 -24.93 7.63 9.12
C PRO A 197 -24.38 8.18 10.44
N VAL A 198 -23.27 7.62 10.93
CA VAL A 198 -22.62 8.01 12.20
C VAL A 198 -21.38 8.90 11.93
N VAL A 199 -20.94 9.00 10.68
CA VAL A 199 -19.85 9.91 10.29
C VAL A 199 -20.33 11.34 10.47
N SER A 200 -19.58 12.11 11.24
CA SER A 200 -19.85 13.54 11.41
C SER A 200 -19.49 14.28 10.12
N PRO A 201 -20.22 15.33 9.73
CA PRO A 201 -19.90 16.13 8.54
C PRO A 201 -18.46 16.68 8.51
N VAL A 202 -17.83 16.84 9.68
CA VAL A 202 -16.43 17.28 9.81
C VAL A 202 -15.44 16.24 9.26
N LEU A 203 -15.85 14.98 9.18
CA LEU A 203 -15.06 13.84 8.70
C LEU A 203 -15.45 13.41 7.28
N ASP A 204 -16.35 14.13 6.61
CA ASP A 204 -16.82 13.76 5.26
C ASP A 204 -15.65 13.67 4.27
N ILE A 205 -14.67 14.56 4.38
CA ILE A 205 -13.46 14.56 3.54
C ILE A 205 -12.67 13.24 3.71
N GLU A 206 -12.61 12.70 4.93
CA GLU A 206 -11.86 11.46 5.21
C GLU A 206 -12.52 10.21 4.59
N VAL A 207 -13.84 10.27 4.39
CA VAL A 207 -14.62 9.21 3.72
C VAL A 207 -14.90 9.52 2.25
N GLY A 208 -14.18 10.47 1.65
CA GLY A 208 -14.31 10.83 0.23
C GLY A 208 -15.63 11.53 -0.11
N CYS A 209 -16.17 12.31 0.84
CA CYS A 209 -17.44 13.03 0.72
C CYS A 209 -18.65 12.12 0.45
N LEU A 210 -18.56 10.85 0.84
CA LEU A 210 -19.65 9.90 0.75
C LEU A 210 -20.68 10.19 1.85
N THR A 211 -21.94 10.32 1.46
CA THR A 211 -23.07 10.46 2.37
C THR A 211 -23.97 9.22 2.25
N PRO A 212 -24.84 8.95 3.24
CA PRO A 212 -25.80 7.86 3.14
C PRO A 212 -26.67 7.92 1.87
N GLU A 213 -26.95 9.12 1.36
CA GLU A 213 -27.76 9.36 0.16
C GLU A 213 -27.01 9.12 -1.14
N THR A 214 -25.71 9.48 -1.19
CA THR A 214 -24.88 9.29 -2.38
C THR A 214 -24.29 7.87 -2.46
N TYR A 215 -24.28 7.14 -1.35
CA TYR A 215 -23.70 5.80 -1.28
C TYR A 215 -24.59 4.70 -1.88
N SER A 216 -24.09 4.07 -2.94
CA SER A 216 -24.78 3.00 -3.68
C SER A 216 -23.92 1.75 -3.83
N LEU A 217 -24.51 0.67 -4.37
CA LEU A 217 -23.77 -0.54 -4.73
C LEU A 217 -22.72 -0.27 -5.83
N ALA A 218 -23.01 0.64 -6.76
CA ALA A 218 -22.06 1.05 -7.80
C ALA A 218 -20.84 1.74 -7.18
N THR A 219 -21.07 2.62 -6.20
CA THR A 219 -20.01 3.26 -5.41
C THR A 219 -19.17 2.23 -4.65
N THR A 220 -19.80 1.19 -4.07
CA THR A 220 -19.07 0.08 -3.46
C THR A 220 -18.17 -0.64 -4.46
N TRP A 221 -18.66 -0.87 -5.68
CA TRP A 221 -17.87 -1.51 -6.73
C TRP A 221 -16.66 -0.68 -7.14
N GLU A 222 -16.84 0.64 -7.29
CA GLU A 222 -15.74 1.57 -7.56
C GLU A 222 -14.70 1.56 -6.43
N LEU A 223 -15.15 1.66 -5.18
CA LEU A 223 -14.31 1.54 -3.98
C LEU A 223 -13.56 0.21 -3.94
N PHE A 224 -14.23 -0.88 -4.29
CA PHE A 224 -13.64 -2.22 -4.27
C PHE A 224 -12.57 -2.38 -5.35
N VAL A 225 -12.83 -1.93 -6.57
CA VAL A 225 -11.85 -1.96 -7.68
C VAL A 225 -10.67 -1.03 -7.37
N ALA A 226 -10.93 0.15 -6.83
CA ALA A 226 -9.93 1.10 -6.36
C ALA A 226 -9.03 0.46 -5.28
N GLY A 227 -9.63 -0.19 -4.28
CA GLY A 227 -8.92 -0.92 -3.24
C GLY A 227 -8.07 -2.08 -3.76
N LEU A 228 -8.57 -2.86 -4.73
CA LEU A 228 -7.80 -3.91 -5.41
C LEU A 228 -6.61 -3.37 -6.23
N ARG A 229 -6.63 -2.09 -6.60
CA ARG A 229 -5.53 -1.43 -7.32
C ARG A 229 -4.64 -0.60 -6.41
N PHE A 230 -5.03 -0.39 -5.15
CA PHE A 230 -4.44 0.63 -4.27
C PHE A 230 -4.42 2.01 -4.92
N GLU A 231 -5.47 2.35 -5.67
CA GLU A 231 -5.62 3.63 -6.35
C GLU A 231 -6.80 4.39 -5.73
N SER A 232 -6.67 5.70 -5.54
CA SER A 232 -7.83 6.56 -5.22
C SER A 232 -8.26 7.31 -6.49
N PRO A 233 -9.52 7.16 -6.93
CA PRO A 233 -10.06 7.98 -8.01
C PRO A 233 -9.84 9.48 -7.76
N PRO A 234 -9.63 10.30 -8.81
CA PRO A 234 -9.50 11.75 -8.66
C PRO A 234 -10.68 12.34 -7.88
N GLY A 235 -10.40 13.17 -6.89
CA GLY A 235 -11.41 13.79 -6.03
C GLY A 235 -11.85 12.96 -4.82
N THR A 236 -11.30 11.75 -4.65
CA THR A 236 -11.54 10.91 -3.47
C THR A 236 -10.28 10.76 -2.63
N LEU A 237 -10.43 10.69 -1.32
CA LEU A 237 -9.36 10.41 -0.36
C LEU A 237 -9.61 9.05 0.29
N ASN A 238 -8.53 8.31 0.58
CA ASN A 238 -8.54 7.06 1.35
C ASN A 238 -9.24 5.86 0.69
N TYR A 239 -9.46 5.85 -0.62
CA TYR A 239 -10.05 4.69 -1.31
C TYR A 239 -9.07 3.51 -1.37
N ASP A 240 -7.77 3.77 -1.38
CA ASP A 240 -6.73 2.74 -1.28
C ASP A 240 -6.73 2.02 0.08
N ALA A 241 -7.24 2.66 1.15
CA ALA A 241 -7.36 2.09 2.47
C ALA A 241 -8.37 0.93 2.46
N ALA A 242 -9.36 0.97 1.55
CA ALA A 242 -10.20 -0.19 1.25
C ALA A 242 -9.36 -1.43 0.89
N GLY A 243 -8.25 -1.22 0.17
CA GLY A 243 -7.26 -2.25 -0.13
C GLY A 243 -6.75 -2.95 1.12
N LEU A 244 -6.42 -2.23 2.19
CA LEU A 244 -5.94 -2.84 3.44
C LEU A 244 -6.93 -3.87 3.99
N TYR A 245 -8.23 -3.54 3.97
CA TYR A 245 -9.27 -4.44 4.44
C TYR A 245 -9.43 -5.65 3.49
N ILE A 246 -9.49 -5.41 2.18
CA ILE A 246 -9.62 -6.48 1.17
C ILE A 246 -8.44 -7.46 1.29
N TYR A 247 -7.20 -6.94 1.28
CA TYR A 247 -6.02 -7.77 1.36
C TYR A 247 -5.84 -8.43 2.73
N SER A 248 -6.35 -7.84 3.82
CA SER A 248 -6.33 -8.50 5.14
C SER A 248 -7.19 -9.76 5.12
N THR A 249 -8.40 -9.66 4.56
CA THR A 249 -9.30 -10.80 4.40
C THR A 249 -8.68 -11.88 3.51
N PHE A 250 -8.01 -11.49 2.42
CA PHE A 250 -7.23 -12.45 1.62
C PHE A 250 -6.06 -13.08 2.37
N LEU A 251 -5.33 -12.33 3.20
CA LEU A 251 -4.28 -12.91 4.03
C LEU A 251 -4.84 -13.94 5.01
N THR A 252 -6.09 -13.78 5.45
CA THR A 252 -6.75 -14.80 6.28
C THR A 252 -7.25 -16.02 5.50
N SER A 253 -7.49 -15.93 4.18
CA SER A 253 -7.70 -17.12 3.32
C SER A 253 -6.42 -17.75 2.78
N LEU A 254 -5.25 -17.14 3.03
CA LEU A 254 -3.95 -17.60 2.54
C LEU A 254 -3.64 -19.08 2.89
N TRP A 255 -4.27 -19.65 3.92
CA TRP A 255 -4.07 -21.05 4.30
C TRP A 255 -4.40 -22.04 3.20
N VAL A 256 -5.41 -21.77 2.37
CA VAL A 256 -5.78 -22.65 1.24
C VAL A 256 -4.69 -22.63 0.17
N TRP A 257 -4.14 -21.44 -0.09
CA TRP A 257 -3.05 -21.21 -1.03
C TRP A 257 -1.74 -21.84 -0.54
N ILE A 258 -1.42 -21.67 0.74
CA ILE A 258 -0.27 -22.31 1.40
C ILE A 258 -0.40 -23.83 1.29
N TYR A 259 -1.58 -24.37 1.60
CA TYR A 259 -1.82 -25.80 1.47
C TYR A 259 -1.55 -26.28 0.05
N LEU A 260 -2.18 -25.67 -0.96
CA LEU A 260 -2.09 -26.15 -2.33
C LEU A 260 -0.70 -25.92 -2.95
N ILE A 261 -0.25 -24.66 -2.97
CA ILE A 261 1.01 -24.25 -3.60
C ILE A 261 2.19 -24.80 -2.79
N GLY A 262 2.16 -24.67 -1.47
CA GLY A 262 3.22 -25.19 -0.59
C GLY A 262 3.37 -26.70 -0.75
N SER A 263 2.27 -27.45 -0.79
CA SER A 263 2.33 -28.90 -1.03
C SER A 263 2.90 -29.24 -2.41
N PHE A 264 2.47 -28.53 -3.45
CA PHE A 264 2.98 -28.73 -4.80
C PHE A 264 4.48 -28.47 -4.89
N VAL A 265 4.93 -27.32 -4.38
CA VAL A 265 6.35 -26.91 -4.43
C VAL A 265 7.22 -27.85 -3.61
N LEU A 266 6.81 -28.22 -2.39
CA LEU A 266 7.58 -29.16 -1.57
C LEU A 266 7.77 -30.51 -2.28
N ARG A 267 6.72 -31.02 -2.92
CA ARG A 267 6.82 -32.24 -3.73
C ARG A 267 7.72 -32.08 -4.94
N ALA A 268 7.60 -30.97 -5.67
CA ALA A 268 8.47 -30.68 -6.80
C ALA A 268 9.95 -30.64 -6.36
N CYS A 269 10.26 -29.95 -5.26
CA CYS A 269 11.60 -29.89 -4.69
C CYS A 269 12.14 -31.29 -4.30
N VAL A 270 11.32 -32.12 -3.64
CA VAL A 270 11.73 -33.48 -3.26
C VAL A 270 11.90 -34.38 -4.48
N SER A 271 11.03 -34.26 -5.48
CA SER A 271 11.09 -35.05 -6.71
C SER A 271 12.33 -34.69 -7.54
N LEU A 272 12.58 -33.40 -7.78
CA LEU A 272 13.69 -32.90 -8.59
C LEU A 272 15.06 -33.03 -7.90
N GLY A 273 15.14 -32.79 -6.58
CA GLY A 273 16.40 -32.70 -5.85
C GLY A 273 17.08 -34.04 -5.51
N GLY A 274 16.57 -35.19 -5.98
CA GLY A 274 17.07 -36.49 -5.53
C GLY A 274 16.76 -36.78 -4.05
N ALA A 275 16.93 -38.04 -3.60
CA ALA A 275 16.68 -38.39 -2.20
C ALA A 275 17.69 -37.75 -1.22
N ASP A 276 18.90 -37.44 -1.71
CA ASP A 276 20.05 -37.12 -0.83
C ASP A 276 20.45 -35.64 -0.80
N SER A 277 19.81 -34.75 -1.58
CA SER A 277 20.16 -33.32 -1.52
C SER A 277 19.95 -32.74 -0.12
N ALA A 278 20.74 -31.74 0.23
CA ALA A 278 20.60 -31.04 1.50
C ALA A 278 19.19 -30.43 1.66
N ALA A 279 18.62 -29.91 0.57
CA ALA A 279 17.28 -29.35 0.54
C ALA A 279 16.20 -30.42 0.80
N SER A 280 16.26 -31.58 0.12
CA SER A 280 15.27 -32.65 0.36
C SER A 280 15.38 -33.20 1.79
N ARG A 281 16.59 -33.32 2.34
CA ARG A 281 16.81 -33.70 3.76
C ARG A 281 16.24 -32.68 4.74
N LEU A 282 16.40 -31.38 4.47
CA LEU A 282 15.81 -30.32 5.29
C LEU A 282 14.27 -30.37 5.25
N ILE A 283 13.71 -30.49 4.05
CA ILE A 283 12.25 -30.60 3.83
C ILE A 283 11.69 -31.80 4.58
N ARG A 284 12.32 -32.99 4.49
CA ARG A 284 11.83 -34.19 5.20
C ARG A 284 11.94 -34.09 6.71
N ARG A 285 12.98 -33.45 7.24
CA ARG A 285 13.16 -33.26 8.70
C ARG A 285 12.20 -32.25 9.29
N GLN A 286 11.93 -31.16 8.58
CA GLN A 286 11.16 -30.04 9.11
C GLN A 286 10.17 -29.46 8.07
N PRO A 287 9.21 -30.26 7.59
CA PRO A 287 8.41 -29.90 6.43
C PRO A 287 7.52 -28.66 6.61
N LEU A 288 6.94 -28.43 7.80
CA LEU A 288 6.20 -27.19 8.07
C LEU A 288 7.08 -25.94 8.05
N LYS A 289 8.31 -26.04 8.57
CA LYS A 289 9.25 -24.92 8.54
C LYS A 289 9.75 -24.66 7.12
N ALA A 290 9.94 -25.73 6.33
CA ALA A 290 10.24 -25.61 4.91
C ALA A 290 9.09 -24.92 4.16
N MET A 291 7.83 -25.26 4.47
CA MET A 291 6.66 -24.57 3.91
C MET A 291 6.64 -23.09 4.30
N GLY A 292 6.90 -22.76 5.58
CA GLY A 292 7.02 -21.37 6.01
C GLY A 292 8.15 -20.61 5.32
N LEU A 293 9.30 -21.26 5.09
CA LEU A 293 10.41 -20.70 4.32
C LEU A 293 10.02 -20.45 2.86
N LEU A 294 9.27 -21.36 2.24
CA LEU A 294 8.75 -21.18 0.87
C LEU A 294 7.78 -20.00 0.78
N VAL A 295 6.91 -19.83 1.79
CA VAL A 295 6.01 -18.67 1.87
C VAL A 295 6.84 -17.39 1.97
N VAL A 296 7.80 -17.33 2.89
CA VAL A 296 8.71 -16.20 3.05
C VAL A 296 9.44 -15.88 1.74
N LEU A 297 10.00 -16.90 1.07
CA LEU A 297 10.69 -16.75 -0.21
C LEU A 297 9.75 -16.24 -1.31
N GLY A 298 8.52 -16.76 -1.37
CA GLY A 298 7.50 -16.30 -2.30
C GLY A 298 7.18 -14.82 -2.11
N PHE A 299 7.00 -14.39 -0.85
CA PHE A 299 6.86 -12.96 -0.53
C PHE A 299 8.13 -12.16 -0.85
N SER A 300 9.34 -12.70 -0.64
CA SER A 300 10.60 -12.04 -1.05
C SER A 300 10.60 -11.74 -2.55
N VAL A 301 10.26 -12.75 -3.35
CA VAL A 301 10.28 -12.67 -4.81
C VAL A 301 9.19 -11.70 -5.30
N ALA A 302 8.00 -11.73 -4.70
CA ALA A 302 6.92 -10.81 -5.04
C ALA A 302 7.24 -9.35 -4.64
N PHE A 303 7.93 -9.16 -3.51
CA PHE A 303 8.33 -7.82 -3.03
C PHE A 303 9.52 -7.24 -3.81
N TRP A 304 10.37 -8.10 -4.37
CA TRP A 304 11.62 -7.69 -5.02
C TRP A 304 11.44 -6.68 -6.16
N PRO A 305 10.50 -6.85 -7.12
CA PRO A 305 10.27 -5.86 -8.18
C PRO A 305 9.86 -4.51 -7.62
N SER A 306 9.00 -4.47 -6.60
CA SER A 306 8.56 -3.21 -5.98
C SER A 306 9.72 -2.50 -5.28
N TRP A 307 10.50 -3.24 -4.48
CA TRP A 307 11.68 -2.69 -3.82
C TRP A 307 12.73 -2.19 -4.83
N ARG A 308 12.98 -2.98 -5.89
CA ARG A 308 13.90 -2.62 -6.96
C ARG A 308 13.40 -1.39 -7.72
N TYR A 309 12.12 -1.34 -8.08
CA TYR A 309 11.49 -0.22 -8.74
C TYR A 309 11.63 1.06 -7.91
N GLN A 310 11.28 1.02 -6.61
CA GLN A 310 11.44 2.15 -5.69
C GLN A 310 12.89 2.60 -5.56
N ARG A 311 13.85 1.67 -5.60
CA ARG A 311 15.28 1.99 -5.55
C ARG A 311 15.77 2.62 -6.85
N GLU A 312 15.31 2.12 -7.99
CA GLU A 312 15.72 2.57 -9.33
C GLU A 312 15.03 3.88 -9.74
N HIS A 313 13.78 4.09 -9.32
CA HIS A 313 12.91 5.24 -9.62
C HIS A 313 12.63 6.05 -8.36
N SER A 314 13.61 6.17 -7.47
CA SER A 314 13.51 7.12 -6.37
C SER A 314 13.29 8.51 -6.98
N ALA A 315 12.14 9.10 -6.64
CA ALA A 315 11.68 10.44 -7.03
C ALA A 315 12.80 11.34 -7.57
N GLU A 316 12.82 11.57 -8.88
CA GLU A 316 13.74 12.54 -9.48
C GLU A 316 13.11 13.92 -9.36
N VAL A 317 13.65 14.71 -8.43
CA VAL A 317 13.31 16.12 -8.27
C VAL A 317 14.29 16.93 -9.09
N PHE A 318 13.78 17.70 -10.02
CA PHE A 318 14.56 18.69 -10.72
C PHE A 318 14.45 20.04 -10.03
N ILE A 319 15.57 20.75 -9.87
CA ILE A 319 15.61 22.14 -9.43
C ILE A 319 16.11 22.97 -10.60
N ASP A 320 15.19 23.72 -11.19
CA ASP A 320 15.50 24.79 -12.13
C ASP A 320 15.79 26.06 -11.32
N HIS A 321 16.87 26.77 -11.65
CA HIS A 321 17.25 27.97 -10.91
C HIS A 321 18.01 28.97 -11.76
N ALA A 322 17.97 30.25 -11.41
CA ALA A 322 18.90 31.22 -12.00
C ALA A 322 20.34 30.97 -11.48
N GLU A 323 21.38 31.39 -12.22
CA GLU A 323 22.78 31.29 -11.76
C GLU A 323 22.99 32.08 -10.45
N ALA A 324 22.23 33.17 -10.25
CA ALA A 324 22.25 33.96 -9.02
C ALA A 324 21.77 33.17 -7.78
N ASP A 325 20.93 32.15 -7.98
CA ASP A 325 20.30 31.34 -6.93
C ASP A 325 20.97 29.97 -6.72
N ARG A 326 22.12 29.77 -7.34
CA ARG A 326 22.84 28.50 -7.33
C ARG A 326 23.13 27.98 -5.92
N GLU A 327 23.51 28.86 -4.99
CA GLU A 327 23.84 28.44 -3.62
C GLU A 327 22.61 27.92 -2.88
N GLN A 328 21.46 28.58 -3.05
CA GLN A 328 20.17 28.18 -2.50
C GLN A 328 19.68 26.88 -3.13
N ALA A 329 19.80 26.74 -4.45
CA ALA A 329 19.46 25.54 -5.18
C ALA A 329 20.33 24.34 -4.73
N GLU A 330 21.64 24.52 -4.56
CA GLU A 330 22.53 23.47 -4.03
C GLU A 330 22.20 23.12 -2.58
N ALA A 331 21.86 24.10 -1.74
CA ALA A 331 21.44 23.87 -0.36
C ALA A 331 20.12 23.07 -0.28
N LEU A 332 19.13 23.44 -1.09
CA LEU A 332 17.87 22.72 -1.22
C LEU A 332 18.11 21.30 -1.77
N ALA A 333 18.95 21.16 -2.81
CA ALA A 333 19.30 19.87 -3.39
C ALA A 333 19.92 18.94 -2.34
N ARG A 334 20.84 19.44 -1.51
CA ARG A 334 21.43 18.66 -0.40
C ARG A 334 20.37 18.24 0.63
N ALA A 335 19.44 19.12 0.98
CA ALA A 335 18.37 18.81 1.93
C ALA A 335 17.40 17.75 1.38
N LEU A 336 16.98 17.90 0.13
CA LEU A 336 16.13 16.93 -0.57
C LEU A 336 16.85 15.58 -0.75
N ALA A 337 18.14 15.60 -1.10
CA ALA A 337 18.97 14.39 -1.20
C ALA A 337 19.16 13.69 0.15
N ALA A 338 19.31 14.45 1.25
CA ALA A 338 19.33 13.89 2.60
C ALA A 338 17.99 13.22 2.97
N GLY A 339 16.87 13.70 2.41
CA GLY A 339 15.55 13.04 2.47
C GLY A 339 15.41 11.77 1.61
N GLY A 340 16.46 11.41 0.87
CA GLY A 340 16.51 10.24 -0.02
C GLY A 340 15.86 10.47 -1.39
N LEU A 341 15.74 11.72 -1.83
CA LEU A 341 15.30 12.08 -3.19
C LEU A 341 16.51 12.12 -4.13
N ARG A 342 16.32 11.78 -5.40
CA ARG A 342 17.35 12.06 -6.42
C ARG A 342 17.13 13.47 -6.90
N VAL A 343 18.12 14.33 -6.76
CA VAL A 343 17.99 15.72 -7.15
C VAL A 343 18.94 16.03 -8.29
N ARG A 344 18.42 16.58 -9.37
CA ARG A 344 19.21 17.24 -10.42
C ARG A 344 18.95 18.74 -10.32
N SER A 345 20.00 19.54 -10.39
CA SER A 345 19.92 21.00 -10.40
C SER A 345 20.57 21.48 -11.68
N SER A 346 19.93 22.39 -12.42
CA SER A 346 20.54 23.07 -13.57
C SER A 346 20.21 24.56 -13.52
N ALA A 347 21.16 25.37 -13.95
CA ALA A 347 20.97 26.80 -14.17
C ALA A 347 20.52 27.15 -15.60
N ASP A 348 20.52 26.15 -16.49
CA ASP A 348 20.22 26.31 -17.91
C ASP A 348 19.33 25.14 -18.33
N VAL A 349 18.04 25.42 -18.49
CA VAL A 349 17.03 24.46 -18.95
C VAL A 349 16.66 24.82 -20.37
N ASP A 350 17.35 24.19 -21.32
CA ASP A 350 16.95 24.31 -22.72
C ASP A 350 15.65 23.49 -23.00
N ALA A 351 15.08 23.69 -24.19
CA ALA A 351 13.85 23.02 -24.59
C ALA A 351 13.97 21.49 -24.69
N GLU A 352 15.18 20.94 -24.87
CA GLU A 352 15.40 19.49 -24.92
C GLU A 352 15.46 18.92 -23.50
N LEU A 353 16.20 19.57 -22.60
CA LEU A 353 16.25 19.23 -21.19
C LEU A 353 14.87 19.38 -20.55
N ALA A 354 14.12 20.45 -20.83
CA ALA A 354 12.73 20.62 -20.37
C ALA A 354 11.84 19.42 -20.76
N ARG A 355 11.96 18.91 -22.00
CA ARG A 355 11.23 17.71 -22.44
C ARG A 355 11.65 16.45 -21.71
N VAL A 356 12.96 16.28 -21.47
CA VAL A 356 13.48 15.15 -20.70
C VAL A 356 12.96 15.23 -19.26
N LEU A 357 13.01 16.41 -18.64
CA LEU A 357 12.54 16.64 -17.28
C LEU A 357 11.04 16.44 -17.13
N LEU A 358 10.22 16.92 -18.06
CA LEU A 358 8.78 16.64 -18.04
C LEU A 358 8.45 15.15 -18.22
N ARG A 359 9.34 14.38 -18.85
CA ARG A 359 9.17 12.93 -19.03
C ARG A 359 9.71 12.10 -17.88
N GLU A 360 10.79 12.54 -17.25
CA GLU A 360 11.57 11.76 -16.28
C GLU A 360 11.47 12.27 -14.84
N ALA A 361 11.28 13.57 -14.62
CA ALA A 361 11.21 14.16 -13.29
C ALA A 361 9.81 13.99 -12.67
N ASP A 362 9.78 13.50 -11.44
CA ASP A 362 8.55 13.36 -10.66
C ASP A 362 8.06 14.70 -10.10
N ALA A 363 9.00 15.63 -9.89
CA ALA A 363 8.72 17.00 -9.50
C ALA A 363 9.74 17.95 -10.13
N VAL A 364 9.28 19.10 -10.59
CA VAL A 364 10.13 20.21 -11.03
C VAL A 364 9.92 21.36 -10.05
N ILE A 365 10.99 21.78 -9.38
CA ILE A 365 11.05 22.93 -8.49
C ILE A 365 11.71 24.05 -9.27
N VAL A 366 10.99 25.14 -9.48
CA VAL A 366 11.55 26.35 -10.09
C VAL A 366 11.88 27.31 -8.96
N LEU A 367 13.17 27.65 -8.81
CA LEU A 367 13.71 28.48 -7.74
C LEU A 367 14.26 29.78 -8.33
N GLY A 368 13.58 30.89 -8.06
CA GLY A 368 14.00 32.22 -8.52
C GLY A 368 13.89 33.25 -7.40
N SER A 369 14.95 34.03 -7.21
CA SER A 369 14.94 35.24 -6.35
C SER A 369 14.47 36.49 -7.08
N VAL A 370 14.51 36.47 -8.42
CA VAL A 370 13.96 37.51 -9.28
C VAL A 370 13.17 36.82 -10.38
N PHE A 371 11.89 37.19 -10.54
CA PHE A 371 11.04 36.71 -11.62
C PHE A 371 11.52 37.36 -12.94
N ASP A 372 12.59 36.83 -13.52
CA ASP A 372 13.13 37.35 -14.77
C ASP A 372 12.37 36.79 -15.98
N GLU A 373 12.65 37.38 -17.15
CA GLU A 373 11.99 37.01 -18.40
C GLU A 373 12.35 35.59 -18.88
N GLN A 374 13.40 34.99 -18.30
CA GLN A 374 13.80 33.61 -18.58
C GLN A 374 12.94 32.64 -17.77
N LEU A 375 12.81 32.85 -16.46
CA LEU A 375 11.92 32.08 -15.59
C LEU A 375 10.48 32.09 -16.07
N ARG A 376 10.00 33.26 -16.54
CA ARG A 376 8.67 33.41 -17.13
C ARG A 376 8.52 32.55 -18.39
N ARG A 377 9.52 32.54 -19.26
CA ARG A 377 9.53 31.71 -20.48
C ARG A 377 9.56 30.21 -20.15
N ASP A 378 10.34 29.82 -19.16
CA ASP A 378 10.48 28.42 -18.75
C ASP A 378 9.18 27.89 -18.12
N VAL A 379 8.53 28.70 -17.27
CA VAL A 379 7.18 28.42 -16.74
C VAL A 379 6.15 28.33 -17.88
N GLU A 380 6.09 29.32 -18.78
CA GLU A 380 5.14 29.34 -19.89
C GLU A 380 5.36 28.17 -20.87
N ALA A 381 6.60 27.72 -21.05
CA ALA A 381 6.91 26.55 -21.88
C ALA A 381 6.42 25.26 -21.22
N LEU A 382 6.69 25.09 -19.92
CA LEU A 382 6.28 23.92 -19.15
C LEU A 382 4.74 23.86 -18.99
N GLU A 383 4.06 24.99 -18.82
CA GLU A 383 2.59 25.09 -18.82
C GLU A 383 1.98 24.72 -20.17
N ARG A 384 2.50 25.28 -21.28
CA ARG A 384 2.04 24.93 -22.64
C ARG A 384 2.18 23.44 -22.94
N MET A 385 3.29 22.83 -22.51
CA MET A 385 3.51 21.39 -22.67
C MET A 385 2.56 20.55 -21.82
N ALA A 386 2.21 21.00 -20.61
CA ALA A 386 1.23 20.34 -19.75
C ALA A 386 -0.19 20.36 -20.36
N ASP A 387 -0.58 21.48 -20.97
CA ASP A 387 -1.89 21.64 -21.63
C ASP A 387 -2.05 20.77 -22.88
N CYS A 388 -0.94 20.41 -23.55
CA CYS A 388 -0.95 19.61 -24.78
C CYS A 388 -1.21 18.09 -24.55
N GLY A 389 -1.44 17.64 -23.31
CA GLY A 389 -1.93 16.29 -23.04
C GLY A 389 -0.95 15.15 -23.32
N GLU A 390 0.34 15.42 -23.55
CA GLU A 390 1.33 14.38 -23.85
C GLU A 390 1.59 13.41 -22.67
N ARG A 391 1.19 13.79 -21.44
CA ARG A 391 0.93 12.91 -20.29
C ARG A 391 0.25 13.73 -19.19
N PRO A 392 -0.72 13.18 -18.46
CA PRO A 392 -1.07 13.78 -17.18
C PRO A 392 0.04 13.38 -16.17
N TRP A 393 0.39 14.28 -15.24
CA TRP A 393 1.07 13.99 -13.96
C TRP A 393 2.60 14.14 -13.79
N GLY A 394 3.28 15.01 -14.53
CA GLY A 394 4.48 15.69 -13.98
C GLY A 394 4.03 16.80 -13.02
N SER A 395 4.59 16.90 -11.82
CA SER A 395 4.17 17.93 -10.85
C SER A 395 5.14 19.11 -10.86
N MET A 396 4.75 20.20 -11.51
CA MET A 396 5.47 21.46 -11.35
C MET A 396 5.14 22.08 -10.00
N MET A 397 6.18 22.54 -9.31
CA MET A 397 6.12 23.36 -8.09
C MET A 397 6.98 24.60 -8.32
N GLN A 398 6.38 25.77 -8.17
CA GLN A 398 7.12 27.03 -8.18
C GLN A 398 7.43 27.44 -6.75
N VAL A 399 8.65 27.88 -6.50
CA VAL A 399 9.13 28.32 -5.19
C VAL A 399 9.82 29.66 -5.38
N PHE A 400 9.14 30.73 -4.98
CA PHE A 400 9.73 32.07 -4.98
C PHE A 400 10.48 32.31 -3.68
N VAL A 401 11.73 32.75 -3.79
CA VAL A 401 12.60 33.02 -2.64
C VAL A 401 12.99 34.49 -2.67
N ASP A 402 12.24 35.35 -1.98
CA ASP A 402 12.59 36.77 -1.91
C ASP A 402 13.94 36.96 -1.23
N SER A 403 14.81 37.76 -1.85
CA SER A 403 16.01 38.25 -1.18
C SER A 403 15.61 39.35 -0.19
N PRO A 404 16.07 39.29 1.09
CA PRO A 404 15.78 40.31 2.09
C PRO A 404 16.52 41.61 1.73
N GLY A 405 15.92 42.42 0.85
CA GLY A 405 16.51 43.67 0.36
C GLY A 405 15.75 44.36 -0.77
N ASP A 406 14.97 43.63 -1.58
CA ASP A 406 14.22 44.20 -2.70
C ASP A 406 12.79 44.59 -2.28
N ALA A 407 12.64 45.85 -1.84
CA ALA A 407 11.35 46.44 -1.45
C ALA A 407 10.46 46.85 -2.66
N SER A 408 10.65 46.23 -3.83
CA SER A 408 9.97 46.62 -5.08
C SER A 408 8.60 45.97 -5.26
N PHE A 409 8.31 44.87 -4.55
CA PHE A 409 6.97 44.36 -4.34
C PHE A 409 6.39 45.03 -3.09
N GLY A 410 5.28 45.76 -3.22
CA GLY A 410 4.72 46.58 -2.13
C GLY A 410 4.55 45.80 -0.83
N ASP A 411 4.63 46.50 0.31
CA ASP A 411 4.68 46.01 1.72
C ASP A 411 3.67 44.89 2.13
N GLU A 412 2.74 44.49 1.26
CA GLU A 412 1.82 43.36 1.46
C GLU A 412 2.30 42.02 0.86
N GLN A 413 3.41 42.00 0.09
CA GLN A 413 3.92 40.79 -0.58
C GLN A 413 5.22 40.22 0.00
N ALA A 414 5.47 40.39 1.31
CA ALA A 414 6.66 39.84 1.93
C ALA A 414 6.71 38.29 1.84
N GLY A 415 7.63 37.76 1.02
CA GLY A 415 8.10 36.37 1.02
C GLY A 415 7.00 35.32 0.87
N PHE A 416 6.50 35.11 -0.34
CA PHE A 416 5.49 34.09 -0.60
C PHE A 416 6.08 32.88 -1.33
N VAL A 417 6.11 31.72 -0.68
CA VAL A 417 6.22 30.44 -1.40
C VAL A 417 4.83 30.09 -1.92
N ALA A 418 4.52 30.51 -3.15
CA ALA A 418 3.24 30.19 -3.79
C ALA A 418 3.27 28.77 -4.37
N PHE A 419 2.59 27.84 -3.71
CA PHE A 419 2.38 26.50 -4.24
C PHE A 419 1.20 26.53 -5.19
N THR A 420 1.45 26.57 -6.50
CA THR A 420 0.39 26.39 -7.50
C THR A 420 0.45 24.96 -8.02
N PRO A 421 -0.23 23.98 -7.38
CA PRO A 421 -0.37 22.70 -8.00
C PRO A 421 -1.24 22.88 -9.26
N ILE A 422 -0.67 22.63 -10.45
CA ILE A 422 -1.40 22.66 -11.73
C ILE A 422 -2.66 21.73 -11.69
N SER A 423 -2.72 20.80 -10.73
CA SER A 423 -3.97 20.17 -10.29
C SER A 423 -4.20 20.33 -8.78
N GLY A 424 -5.20 21.14 -8.40
CA GLY A 424 -5.53 21.49 -7.00
C GLY A 424 -5.78 20.32 -6.03
N TYR A 425 -5.95 19.10 -6.53
CA TYR A 425 -6.22 17.91 -5.71
C TYR A 425 -4.96 17.11 -5.33
N ALA A 426 -3.84 17.24 -6.06
CA ALA A 426 -2.67 16.38 -5.87
C ALA A 426 -1.76 16.79 -4.70
N ALA A 427 -1.89 18.02 -4.20
CA ALA A 427 -1.11 18.50 -3.05
C ALA A 427 -1.62 17.93 -1.71
N MET A 428 -2.88 17.49 -1.64
CA MET A 428 -3.50 17.00 -0.39
C MET A 428 -3.37 15.51 -0.18
N SER A 429 -3.08 14.72 -1.22
CA SER A 429 -3.04 13.27 -1.03
C SER A 429 -1.84 12.88 -0.15
N GLY A 430 -0.62 13.41 -0.35
CA GLY A 430 0.54 12.93 0.42
C GLY A 430 1.21 11.71 -0.21
N TRP A 431 0.67 11.22 -1.34
CA TRP A 431 0.85 9.83 -1.78
C TRP A 431 1.80 9.68 -2.98
N SER A 432 2.48 10.75 -3.37
CA SER A 432 3.40 10.77 -4.51
C SER A 432 4.78 11.32 -4.11
N PRO A 433 5.84 11.00 -4.88
CA PRO A 433 7.09 11.76 -4.91
C PRO A 433 6.91 13.27 -4.72
N ARG A 434 5.91 13.86 -5.38
CA ARG A 434 5.48 15.26 -5.24
C ARG A 434 5.26 15.66 -3.79
N ALA A 435 4.44 14.93 -3.03
CA ALA A 435 4.16 15.29 -1.65
C ALA A 435 5.38 15.11 -0.74
N GLN A 436 6.28 14.17 -1.07
CA GLN A 436 7.55 14.03 -0.35
C GLN A 436 8.46 15.22 -0.62
N ALA A 437 8.54 15.70 -1.86
CA ALA A 437 9.26 16.91 -2.25
C ALA A 437 8.64 18.15 -1.61
N THR A 438 7.31 18.31 -1.62
CA THR A 438 6.59 19.38 -0.92
C THR A 438 6.93 19.39 0.58
N ALA A 439 6.82 18.24 1.26
CA ALA A 439 7.08 18.16 2.69
C ALA A 439 8.55 18.47 3.02
N ALA A 440 9.49 17.93 2.24
CA ALA A 440 10.91 18.21 2.43
C ALA A 440 11.26 19.68 2.12
N LEU A 441 10.59 20.30 1.15
CA LEU A 441 10.72 21.71 0.82
C LEU A 441 10.17 22.60 1.94
N VAL A 442 9.01 22.25 2.52
CA VAL A 442 8.42 22.94 3.68
C VAL A 442 9.35 22.81 4.90
N ASP A 443 9.88 21.62 5.17
CA ASP A 443 10.84 21.40 6.26
C ASP A 443 12.12 22.23 6.05
N TRP A 444 12.67 22.24 4.83
CA TRP A 444 13.84 23.07 4.47
C TRP A 444 13.54 24.56 4.65
N ALA A 445 12.40 25.04 4.14
CA ALA A 445 11.96 26.42 4.27
C ALA A 445 11.81 26.87 5.73
N GLN A 446 11.37 25.96 6.62
CA GLN A 446 11.25 26.24 8.06
C GLN A 446 12.60 26.21 8.80
N GLN A 447 13.58 25.46 8.29
CA GLN A 447 14.88 25.27 8.94
C GLN A 447 15.98 26.19 8.40
N ALA A 448 15.82 26.78 7.21
CA ALA A 448 16.78 27.69 6.60
C ALA A 448 16.74 29.07 7.28
N PRO A 449 17.72 29.41 8.14
CA PRO A 449 17.70 30.67 8.88
C PRO A 449 17.92 31.83 7.92
N GLY A 450 16.97 32.78 7.87
CA GLY A 450 17.09 34.01 7.08
C GLY A 450 16.47 33.98 5.69
N ILE A 451 15.87 32.86 5.27
CA ILE A 451 15.21 32.75 3.96
C ILE A 451 13.70 33.02 4.06
N LEU A 452 13.03 32.49 5.09
CA LEU A 452 11.59 32.69 5.32
C LEU A 452 11.32 32.89 6.82
N ALA A 453 10.55 33.91 7.19
CA ALA A 453 10.10 34.08 8.57
C ALA A 453 9.06 32.98 8.92
N PRO A 454 9.01 32.49 10.18
CA PRO A 454 7.98 31.55 10.62
C PRO A 454 6.57 32.10 10.32
N GLY A 455 5.83 31.45 9.41
CA GLY A 455 4.47 31.85 8.99
C GLY A 455 4.33 32.34 7.54
N GLN A 456 5.43 32.48 6.79
CA GLN A 456 5.43 32.93 5.38
C GLN A 456 5.24 31.81 4.35
N VAL A 457 5.35 30.54 4.75
CA VAL A 457 5.01 29.40 3.89
C VAL A 457 3.50 29.19 3.92
N ARG A 458 2.77 29.74 2.94
CA ARG A 458 1.33 29.47 2.73
C ARG A 458 1.13 28.66 1.47
N ALA A 459 0.63 27.44 1.59
CA ALA A 459 0.10 26.70 0.45
C ALA A 459 -1.14 27.43 -0.08
N CYS A 460 -0.99 28.20 -1.16
CA CYS A 460 -2.11 28.87 -1.82
C CYS A 460 -3.02 27.83 -2.50
N GLN A 461 -4.17 27.53 -1.91
CA GLN A 461 -5.27 26.90 -2.62
C GLN A 461 -5.90 27.93 -3.56
N ALA A 462 -5.55 27.91 -4.85
CA ALA A 462 -6.33 28.63 -5.85
C ALA A 462 -7.72 27.97 -5.98
N PRO A 463 -8.84 28.72 -5.93
CA PRO A 463 -10.15 28.18 -6.22
C PRO A 463 -10.25 27.89 -7.72
N LEU A 464 -10.04 26.64 -8.13
CA LEU A 464 -10.18 26.22 -9.52
C LEU A 464 -11.67 26.02 -9.85
N GLY A 465 -12.26 26.99 -10.56
CA GLY A 465 -13.46 26.77 -11.36
C GLY A 465 -13.08 25.94 -12.59
N TYR A 466 -13.50 24.67 -12.63
CA TYR A 466 -13.27 23.79 -13.78
C TYR A 466 -14.12 24.26 -14.98
N ALA A 467 -13.48 24.76 -16.03
CA ALA A 467 -14.03 24.83 -17.38
C ALA A 467 -13.17 23.92 -18.29
N PRO A 468 -13.75 22.97 -19.04
CA PRO A 468 -12.96 22.11 -19.92
C PRO A 468 -12.33 22.92 -21.06
N ALA A 469 -11.04 22.72 -21.31
CA ALA A 469 -10.31 23.38 -22.40
C ALA A 469 -10.76 22.86 -23.79
N PRO A 470 -10.78 23.71 -24.83
CA PRO A 470 -11.09 23.30 -26.20
C PRO A 470 -9.98 22.45 -26.84
N ALA A 471 -10.40 21.48 -27.67
CA ALA A 471 -9.61 20.33 -28.13
C ALA A 471 -8.66 20.57 -29.33
N THR A 472 -7.99 21.71 -29.43
CA THR A 472 -7.06 21.96 -30.55
C THR A 472 -5.75 22.59 -30.08
N CYS A 473 -4.71 21.77 -29.89
CA CYS A 473 -3.33 22.19 -29.74
C CYS A 473 -2.59 21.90 -31.06
N GLU A 474 -2.30 22.94 -31.86
CA GLU A 474 -1.22 22.91 -32.84
C GLU A 474 -0.01 23.57 -32.19
N LEU A 475 1.09 22.81 -32.01
CA LEU A 475 2.39 23.36 -31.66
C LEU A 475 2.98 24.02 -32.91
N ASP A 476 3.06 25.35 -32.92
CA ASP A 476 3.79 26.10 -33.95
C ASP A 476 5.30 25.96 -33.69
N GLU A 477 6.02 25.32 -34.61
CA GLU A 477 7.48 25.09 -34.56
C GLU A 477 8.26 26.37 -34.94
N ARG A 478 8.04 27.48 -34.22
CA ARG A 478 8.81 28.73 -34.40
C ARG A 478 9.53 29.19 -33.15
#